data_AF-A0A075LQ79-F1
#
_entry.id   AF-A0A075LQ79-F1
#
_cell.length_a   1.000
_cell.length_b   1.000
_cell.length_c   1.000
_cell.angle_alpha   90.00
_cell.angle_beta   90.00
_cell.angle_gamma   90.00
#
_symmetry.space_group_name_H-M   'P 1'
#
loop_
_entity.id
_entity.type
_entity.pdbx_description
1 polymer ?
#
loop_
_entity_poly.entity_id
_entity_poly.type
_entity_poly.pdbx_seq_one_letter_code
_entity_poly.pdbx_strand_id
1 'polypeptide(L)'
;MMLITTSHRPTRRTRSFGHDLEKVFPNSTYLTRGKKTLQDLLMEAYERGYERLLIINVWKGNPLKMTFIKVSPNDWGYLGYLYLHGIKLQREIGFREIRPIREDMPFVITTAKRTGPDHVSFAQVFAELTNGEFVPRRDMSLQTIADKHNTDIIGVVERHPRGMAINFHRLDVDKERAVGPLISVKIWIMEDGRRWDYKEALLVKSKKRE
;
A
#
# COMPACT_ATOMS: atom_id res chain seq x y z
N MET A 1 9.72 -0.52 10.13
CA MET A 1 8.86 -0.55 8.90
C MET A 1 9.69 -0.87 7.64
N MET A 2 9.48 -0.33 6.42
CA MET A 2 9.88 -1.02 5.15
C MET A 2 10.86 -0.28 4.21
N LEU A 3 11.69 -1.04 3.48
CA LEU A 3 12.48 -0.55 2.34
C LEU A 3 11.66 -0.63 1.06
N ILE A 4 11.54 0.47 0.32
CA ILE A 4 10.79 0.54 -0.95
C ILE A 4 11.77 0.65 -2.10
N THR A 5 11.57 -0.13 -3.16
CA THR A 5 12.36 -0.04 -4.39
C THR A 5 11.51 -0.42 -5.59
N THR A 6 12.08 -0.31 -6.79
CA THR A 6 11.48 -0.78 -8.02
C THR A 6 12.15 -2.06 -8.54
N SER A 7 11.60 -2.64 -9.60
CA SER A 7 12.32 -3.53 -10.50
C SER A 7 13.46 -2.79 -11.23
N HIS A 8 14.35 -3.53 -11.90
CA HIS A 8 15.36 -2.92 -12.77
C HIS A 8 14.71 -2.09 -13.89
N ARG A 9 15.43 -1.05 -14.34
CA ARG A 9 15.03 -0.13 -15.41
C ARG A 9 13.61 0.46 -15.23
N PRO A 10 13.30 1.07 -14.07
CA PRO A 10 11.97 1.61 -13.82
C PRO A 10 11.68 2.87 -14.67
N THR A 11 10.42 3.17 -14.87
CA THR A 11 9.99 4.44 -15.51
C THR A 11 10.02 5.59 -14.51
N ARG A 12 10.05 6.85 -15.00
CA ARG A 12 9.96 8.04 -14.14
C ARG A 12 8.70 8.03 -13.28
N ARG A 13 7.56 7.57 -13.84
CA ARG A 13 6.29 7.42 -13.12
C ARG A 13 6.42 6.42 -11.96
N THR A 14 7.08 5.30 -12.18
CA THR A 14 7.26 4.27 -11.13
C THR A 14 8.18 4.74 -10.02
N ARG A 15 9.26 5.47 -10.35
CA ARG A 15 10.09 6.12 -9.32
C ARG A 15 9.30 7.13 -8.51
N SER A 16 8.48 7.96 -9.18
CA SER A 16 7.60 8.92 -8.50
C SER A 16 6.62 8.22 -7.56
N PHE A 17 6.04 7.10 -8.00
CA PHE A 17 5.15 6.31 -7.17
C PHE A 17 5.85 5.75 -5.93
N GLY A 18 7.09 5.25 -6.07
CA GLY A 18 7.88 4.80 -4.93
C GLY A 18 8.17 5.91 -3.90
N HIS A 19 8.50 7.11 -4.36
CA HIS A 19 8.65 8.28 -3.47
C HIS A 19 7.32 8.73 -2.85
N ASP A 20 6.20 8.59 -3.56
CA ASP A 20 4.90 8.90 -3.00
C ASP A 20 4.52 7.93 -1.88
N LEU A 21 4.88 6.65 -2.01
CA LEU A 21 4.70 5.65 -0.94
C LEU A 21 5.59 5.92 0.28
N GLU A 22 6.85 6.33 0.07
CA GLU A 22 7.75 6.75 1.14
C GLU A 22 7.15 7.86 2.02
N LYS A 23 6.26 8.69 1.47
CA LYS A 23 5.63 9.79 2.20
C LYS A 23 4.41 9.41 3.03
N VAL A 24 3.89 8.19 2.86
CA VAL A 24 2.67 7.72 3.53
C VAL A 24 2.86 6.42 4.29
N PHE A 25 3.98 5.73 4.10
CA PHE A 25 4.37 4.65 4.98
C PHE A 25 5.33 5.22 6.07
N PRO A 26 5.00 5.14 7.37
CA PRO A 26 5.84 5.62 8.50
C PRO A 26 7.19 4.94 8.68
N ASN A 27 8.32 5.66 8.75
CA ASN A 27 9.63 5.02 8.89
C ASN A 27 9.94 4.09 7.68
N SER A 28 9.60 4.58 6.47
CA SER A 28 9.97 3.94 5.19
C SER A 28 11.05 4.73 4.48
N THR A 29 11.80 4.07 3.60
CA THR A 29 12.70 4.75 2.69
C THR A 29 12.58 4.20 1.27
N TYR A 30 12.53 5.10 0.28
CA TYR A 30 12.70 4.72 -1.11
C TYR A 30 14.19 4.63 -1.47
N LEU A 31 14.60 3.48 -1.98
CA LEU A 31 15.94 3.22 -2.48
C LEU A 31 15.92 3.08 -4.01
N THR A 32 16.87 3.73 -4.67
CA THR A 32 17.08 3.52 -6.10
C THR A 32 17.66 2.12 -6.34
N ARG A 33 16.93 1.30 -7.12
CA ARG A 33 17.29 -0.09 -7.41
C ARG A 33 18.71 -0.29 -7.97
N GLY A 34 19.12 0.52 -8.94
CA GLY A 34 20.42 0.36 -9.61
C GLY A 34 20.62 -1.05 -10.18
N LYS A 35 21.81 -1.64 -9.93
CA LYS A 35 22.16 -3.02 -10.30
C LYS A 35 21.88 -4.05 -9.18
N LYS A 36 21.37 -3.61 -8.03
CA LYS A 36 21.17 -4.48 -6.86
C LYS A 36 20.29 -5.68 -7.20
N THR A 37 20.74 -6.86 -6.79
CA THR A 37 19.99 -8.12 -6.83
C THR A 37 18.88 -8.10 -5.77
N LEU A 38 18.05 -9.14 -5.73
CA LEU A 38 17.10 -9.29 -4.62
C LEU A 38 17.83 -9.49 -3.28
N GLN A 39 18.90 -10.28 -3.29
CA GLN A 39 19.70 -10.56 -2.08
C GLN A 39 20.37 -9.28 -1.56
N ASP A 40 20.94 -8.45 -2.44
CA ASP A 40 21.52 -7.16 -2.04
C ASP A 40 20.48 -6.25 -1.36
N LEU A 41 19.25 -6.25 -1.88
CA LEU A 41 18.16 -5.45 -1.31
C LEU A 41 17.69 -5.98 0.03
N LEU A 42 17.65 -7.31 0.21
CA LEU A 42 17.26 -7.94 1.48
C LEU A 42 18.30 -7.67 2.56
N MET A 43 19.59 -7.77 2.23
CA MET A 43 20.68 -7.44 3.14
C MET A 43 20.62 -5.95 3.52
N GLU A 44 20.49 -5.05 2.54
CA GLU A 44 20.36 -3.62 2.80
C GLU A 44 19.11 -3.29 3.66
N ALA A 45 17.98 -3.97 3.41
CA ALA A 45 16.79 -3.79 4.21
C ALA A 45 17.02 -4.23 5.66
N TYR A 46 17.66 -5.39 5.84
CA TYR A 46 17.98 -5.95 7.15
C TYR A 46 18.97 -5.07 7.94
N GLU A 47 20.07 -4.64 7.31
CA GLU A 47 21.08 -3.76 7.90
C GLU A 47 20.49 -2.42 8.37
N ARG A 48 19.47 -1.92 7.67
CA ARG A 48 18.75 -0.70 8.03
C ARG A 48 17.60 -0.93 9.03
N GLY A 49 17.41 -2.15 9.52
CA GLY A 49 16.37 -2.49 10.49
C GLY A 49 14.95 -2.53 9.91
N TYR A 50 14.80 -2.73 8.59
CA TYR A 50 13.48 -2.86 7.98
C TYR A 50 12.97 -4.31 8.03
N GLU A 51 11.69 -4.47 8.37
CA GLU A 51 11.03 -5.78 8.47
C GLU A 51 10.39 -6.26 7.16
N ARG A 52 10.29 -5.34 6.19
CA ARG A 52 9.62 -5.56 4.91
C ARG A 52 10.43 -4.92 3.79
N LEU A 53 10.44 -5.60 2.65
CA LEU A 53 10.94 -5.09 1.38
C LEU A 53 9.77 -5.03 0.40
N LEU A 54 9.55 -3.85 -0.18
CA LEU A 54 8.56 -3.62 -1.22
C LEU A 54 9.25 -3.40 -2.57
N ILE A 55 8.93 -4.25 -3.55
CA ILE A 55 9.39 -4.09 -4.94
C ILE A 55 8.21 -3.72 -5.84
N ILE A 56 8.34 -2.59 -6.53
CA ILE A 56 7.36 -2.09 -7.50
C ILE A 56 7.79 -2.46 -8.92
N ASN A 57 6.98 -3.26 -9.61
CA ASN A 57 7.21 -3.64 -11.01
C ASN A 57 6.51 -2.68 -11.99
N VAL A 58 7.06 -2.61 -13.20
CA VAL A 58 6.59 -1.76 -14.30
C VAL A 58 5.94 -2.59 -15.40
N TRP A 59 4.87 -2.05 -16.00
CA TRP A 59 4.31 -2.53 -17.26
C TRP A 59 3.85 -1.36 -18.12
N LYS A 60 4.27 -1.36 -19.40
CA LYS A 60 3.87 -0.34 -20.38
C LYS A 60 3.92 1.09 -19.82
N GLY A 61 5.04 1.45 -19.18
CA GLY A 61 5.26 2.79 -18.62
C GLY A 61 4.73 3.02 -17.19
N ASN A 62 3.86 2.17 -16.67
CA ASN A 62 3.12 2.39 -15.42
C ASN A 62 3.48 1.37 -14.31
N PRO A 63 3.31 1.74 -13.03
CA PRO A 63 3.34 0.75 -11.94
C PRO A 63 2.27 -0.32 -12.17
N LEU A 64 2.68 -1.58 -12.12
CA LEU A 64 1.80 -2.73 -12.36
C LEU A 64 1.61 -3.60 -11.12
N LYS A 65 2.69 -3.86 -10.38
CA LYS A 65 2.66 -4.83 -9.29
C LYS A 65 3.45 -4.30 -8.11
N MET A 66 2.93 -4.52 -6.91
CA MET A 66 3.64 -4.35 -5.65
C MET A 66 3.91 -5.75 -5.09
N THR A 67 5.17 -6.04 -4.78
CA THR A 67 5.63 -7.31 -4.21
C THR A 67 6.13 -7.06 -2.81
N PHE A 68 5.54 -7.72 -1.81
CA PHE A 68 5.92 -7.58 -0.41
C PHE A 68 6.70 -8.82 0.03
N ILE A 69 7.82 -8.58 0.69
CA ILE A 69 8.75 -9.62 1.12
C ILE A 69 9.07 -9.38 2.59
N LYS A 70 8.95 -10.42 3.42
CA LYS A 70 9.43 -10.45 4.79
C LYS A 70 10.95 -10.38 4.76
N VAL A 71 11.51 -9.43 5.50
CA VAL A 71 12.96 -9.30 5.67
C VAL A 71 13.35 -10.05 6.94
N SER A 72 14.26 -10.99 6.80
CA SER A 72 14.83 -11.78 7.88
C SER A 72 16.18 -12.31 7.41
N PRO A 73 17.20 -12.38 8.29
CA PRO A 73 18.54 -12.81 7.89
C PRO A 73 18.58 -14.27 7.42
N ASN A 74 17.72 -15.12 8.00
CA ASN A 74 17.72 -16.58 7.75
C ASN A 74 16.41 -17.11 7.12
N ASP A 75 15.36 -16.30 7.09
CA ASP A 75 13.99 -16.73 6.72
C ASP A 75 13.22 -15.60 6.03
N TRP A 76 13.83 -15.02 5.00
CA TRP A 76 13.11 -14.09 4.13
C TRP A 76 12.11 -14.88 3.27
N GLY A 77 10.98 -14.27 2.94
CA GLY A 77 9.95 -14.93 2.14
C GLY A 77 8.97 -13.95 1.53
N TYR A 78 8.38 -14.31 0.40
CA TYR A 78 7.29 -13.53 -0.17
C TYR A 78 6.08 -13.57 0.76
N LEU A 79 5.44 -12.42 0.96
CA LEU A 79 4.21 -12.31 1.74
C LEU A 79 3.00 -12.29 0.81
N GLY A 80 3.12 -11.55 -0.29
CA GLY A 80 2.07 -11.43 -1.28
C GLY A 80 2.32 -10.31 -2.28
N TYR A 81 1.38 -10.18 -3.21
CA TYR A 81 1.48 -9.28 -4.33
C TYR A 81 0.14 -8.60 -4.61
N LEU A 82 0.21 -7.33 -5.00
CA LEU A 82 -0.94 -6.55 -5.45
C LEU A 82 -0.77 -6.22 -6.93
N TYR A 83 -1.75 -6.56 -7.76
CA TYR A 83 -1.82 -6.10 -9.14
C TYR A 83 -2.62 -4.81 -9.22
N LEU A 84 -1.97 -3.82 -9.81
CA LEU A 84 -2.37 -2.43 -9.79
C LEU A 84 -3.00 -2.00 -11.11
N HIS A 85 -3.82 -0.96 -11.02
CA HIS A 85 -4.24 -0.17 -12.16
C HIS A 85 -4.57 1.26 -11.71
N GLY A 86 -4.73 2.19 -12.65
CA GLY A 86 -5.32 3.50 -12.37
C GLY A 86 -4.64 4.30 -11.25
N ILE A 87 -3.33 4.13 -11.05
CA ILE A 87 -2.57 4.84 -10.01
C ILE A 87 -2.63 6.34 -10.26
N LYS A 88 -2.97 7.14 -9.24
CA LYS A 88 -2.80 8.60 -9.26
C LYS A 88 -1.71 9.00 -8.28
N LEU A 89 -0.70 9.71 -8.78
CA LEU A 89 0.40 10.23 -7.96
C LEU A 89 -0.09 11.42 -7.13
N GLN A 90 0.58 11.69 -6.01
CA GLN A 90 0.22 12.81 -5.11
C GLN A 90 0.13 14.14 -5.86
N ARG A 91 1.09 14.40 -6.76
CA ARG A 91 1.10 15.63 -7.58
C ARG A 91 -0.07 15.77 -8.54
N GLU A 92 -0.72 14.66 -8.89
CA GLU A 92 -1.87 14.60 -9.80
C GLU A 92 -3.19 14.85 -9.08
N ILE A 93 -3.17 14.75 -7.75
CA ILE A 93 -4.31 15.06 -6.87
C ILE A 93 -4.08 16.34 -6.06
N GLY A 94 -3.00 17.08 -6.35
CA GLY A 94 -2.74 18.43 -5.82
C GLY A 94 -1.64 18.54 -4.76
N PHE A 95 -0.95 17.46 -4.43
CA PHE A 95 0.07 17.45 -3.36
C PHE A 95 1.48 17.23 -3.92
N ARG A 96 2.38 18.22 -3.77
CA ARG A 96 3.72 18.19 -4.41
C ARG A 96 4.89 18.11 -3.43
N GLU A 97 4.72 18.56 -2.19
CA GLU A 97 5.83 18.79 -1.24
C GLU A 97 5.59 18.13 0.13
N ILE A 98 4.90 16.99 0.13
CA ILE A 98 4.73 16.20 1.34
C ILE A 98 6.07 15.60 1.73
N ARG A 99 6.51 15.85 2.96
CA ARG A 99 7.75 15.31 3.54
C ARG A 99 7.54 13.87 4.01
N PRO A 100 8.51 12.96 3.87
CA PRO A 100 8.40 11.62 4.45
C PRO A 100 8.17 11.61 5.97
N ILE A 101 7.40 10.63 6.45
CA ILE A 101 7.25 10.34 7.88
C ILE A 101 8.45 9.49 8.28
N ARG A 102 9.33 10.02 9.12
CA ARG A 102 10.55 9.31 9.57
C ARG A 102 10.39 8.77 10.99
N GLU A 103 9.41 9.29 11.71
CA GLU A 103 9.02 8.89 13.04
C GLU A 103 8.45 7.48 13.03
N ASP A 104 8.73 6.73 14.10
CA ASP A 104 8.11 5.44 14.34
C ASP A 104 6.70 5.67 14.90
N MET A 105 5.71 5.54 14.04
CA MET A 105 4.29 5.64 14.41
C MET A 105 3.50 4.49 13.78
N PRO A 106 2.41 4.03 14.43
CA PRO A 106 1.57 2.97 13.87
C PRO A 106 1.03 3.34 12.49
N PHE A 107 1.17 2.43 11.54
CA PHE A 107 0.51 2.58 10.25
C PHE A 107 -0.89 1.96 10.32
N VAL A 108 -1.92 2.79 10.41
CA VAL A 108 -3.30 2.32 10.57
C VAL A 108 -3.99 2.19 9.22
N ILE A 109 -4.61 1.04 9.00
CA ILE A 109 -5.43 0.74 7.82
C ILE A 109 -6.88 0.60 8.28
N THR A 110 -7.80 1.26 7.59
CA THR A 110 -9.24 1.12 7.80
C THR A 110 -9.96 1.06 6.46
N THR A 111 -11.29 0.99 6.49
CA THR A 111 -12.13 1.05 5.30
C THR A 111 -12.93 2.37 5.26
N ALA A 112 -13.52 2.69 4.11
CA ALA A 112 -14.58 3.70 4.07
C ALA A 112 -15.86 3.19 4.76
N LYS A 113 -16.68 4.11 5.31
CA LYS A 113 -17.88 3.80 6.12
C LYS A 113 -18.88 2.84 5.47
N ARG A 114 -18.94 2.79 4.13
CA ARG A 114 -19.89 1.97 3.38
C ARG A 114 -19.15 1.02 2.44
N THR A 115 -18.43 0.05 2.99
CA THR A 115 -17.66 -0.94 2.22
C THR A 115 -18.21 -2.35 2.42
N GLY A 116 -17.90 -3.26 1.50
CA GLY A 116 -18.35 -4.66 1.57
C GLY A 116 -17.30 -5.58 2.21
N PRO A 117 -17.63 -6.86 2.47
CA PRO A 117 -16.73 -7.82 3.10
C PRO A 117 -15.36 -7.93 2.41
N ASP A 118 -15.32 -7.97 1.08
CA ASP A 118 -14.07 -7.99 0.30
C ASP A 118 -13.11 -6.84 0.68
N HIS A 119 -13.64 -5.68 1.09
CA HIS A 119 -12.84 -4.51 1.47
C HIS A 119 -12.26 -4.62 2.85
N VAL A 120 -13.01 -5.23 3.77
CA VAL A 120 -12.52 -5.56 5.10
C VAL A 120 -11.41 -6.59 4.98
N SER A 121 -11.62 -7.65 4.20
CA SER A 121 -10.60 -8.68 3.94
C SER A 121 -9.35 -8.08 3.30
N PHE A 122 -9.52 -7.22 2.28
CA PHE A 122 -8.37 -6.57 1.67
C PHE A 122 -7.66 -5.58 2.61
N ALA A 123 -8.38 -4.84 3.46
CA ALA A 123 -7.79 -3.96 4.45
C ALA A 123 -6.94 -4.73 5.48
N GLN A 124 -7.41 -5.90 5.93
CA GLN A 124 -6.64 -6.81 6.79
C GLN A 124 -5.39 -7.32 6.09
N VAL A 125 -5.52 -7.78 4.84
CA VAL A 125 -4.39 -8.23 4.01
C VAL A 125 -3.39 -7.11 3.79
N PHE A 126 -3.84 -5.89 3.49
CA PHE A 126 -2.95 -4.76 3.27
C PHE A 126 -2.22 -4.34 4.54
N ALA A 127 -2.89 -4.39 5.70
CA ALA A 127 -2.25 -4.20 7.00
C ALA A 127 -1.15 -5.25 7.23
N GLU A 128 -1.44 -6.53 7.00
CA GLU A 128 -0.46 -7.63 7.12
C GLU A 128 0.77 -7.44 6.21
N LEU A 129 0.53 -7.13 4.93
CA LEU A 129 1.59 -6.89 3.94
C LEU A 129 2.49 -5.71 4.32
N THR A 130 1.92 -4.67 4.92
CA THR A 130 2.62 -3.43 5.26
C THR A 130 3.18 -3.40 6.68
N ASN A 131 2.90 -4.42 7.50
CA ASN A 131 3.17 -4.43 8.94
C ASN A 131 2.40 -3.31 9.70
N GLY A 132 1.20 -2.99 9.22
CA GLY A 132 0.29 -2.03 9.83
C GLY A 132 -0.80 -2.71 10.68
N GLU A 133 -1.66 -1.89 11.27
CA GLU A 133 -2.79 -2.31 12.09
C GLU A 133 -4.11 -2.11 11.34
N PHE A 134 -4.93 -3.16 11.23
CA PHE A 134 -6.29 -2.99 10.72
C PHE A 134 -7.26 -2.55 11.83
N VAL A 135 -7.92 -1.42 11.62
CA VAL A 135 -8.93 -0.86 12.53
C VAL A 135 -10.29 -0.80 11.82
N PRO A 136 -11.33 -1.50 12.33
CA PRO A 136 -12.67 -1.43 11.75
C PRO A 136 -13.24 -0.02 11.76
N ARG A 137 -13.68 0.48 10.60
CA ARG A 137 -14.16 1.86 10.45
C ARG A 137 -15.36 2.22 11.33
N ARG A 138 -16.37 1.33 11.35
CA ARG A 138 -17.68 1.56 11.99
C ARG A 138 -18.19 2.98 11.68
N ASP A 139 -18.63 3.73 12.69
CA ASP A 139 -19.09 5.12 12.57
C ASP A 139 -18.02 6.17 12.90
N MET A 140 -16.81 5.75 13.30
CA MET A 140 -15.74 6.65 13.72
C MET A 140 -15.30 7.58 12.60
N SER A 141 -14.89 8.81 12.95
CA SER A 141 -14.21 9.72 12.03
C SER A 141 -12.76 9.29 11.82
N LEU A 142 -12.07 9.80 10.78
CA LEU A 142 -10.64 9.46 10.58
C LEU A 142 -9.81 10.03 11.73
N GLN A 143 -10.09 11.26 12.16
CA GLN A 143 -9.47 11.89 13.33
C GLN A 143 -9.62 11.02 14.58
N THR A 144 -10.82 10.52 14.87
CA THR A 144 -11.05 9.66 16.04
C THR A 144 -10.27 8.35 15.99
N ILE A 145 -10.01 7.80 14.80
CA ILE A 145 -9.15 6.62 14.65
C ILE A 145 -7.69 7.02 14.90
N ALA A 146 -7.22 8.08 14.25
CA ALA A 146 -5.87 8.61 14.42
C ALA A 146 -5.53 8.90 15.88
N ASP A 147 -6.39 9.63 16.59
CA ASP A 147 -6.18 10.01 17.99
C ASP A 147 -6.06 8.78 18.90
N LYS A 148 -6.91 7.76 18.68
CA LYS A 148 -6.90 6.53 19.48
C LYS A 148 -5.66 5.67 19.26
N HIS A 149 -5.10 5.72 18.06
CA HIS A 149 -3.94 4.91 17.67
C HIS A 149 -2.65 5.72 17.60
N ASN A 150 -2.68 6.98 18.05
CA ASN A 150 -1.53 7.90 18.07
C ASN A 150 -0.77 7.94 16.72
N THR A 151 -1.51 8.21 15.65
CA THR A 151 -0.95 8.28 14.29
C THR A 151 -1.55 9.44 13.50
N ASP A 152 -0.75 10.05 12.62
CA ASP A 152 -1.21 11.08 11.70
C ASP A 152 -1.56 10.51 10.32
N ILE A 153 -1.30 9.22 10.07
CA ILE A 153 -1.46 8.61 8.76
C ILE A 153 -2.39 7.40 8.80
N ILE A 154 -3.39 7.44 7.93
CA ILE A 154 -4.37 6.37 7.79
C ILE A 154 -4.46 5.96 6.32
N GLY A 155 -4.24 4.67 6.05
CA GLY A 155 -4.62 4.03 4.80
C GLY A 155 -6.11 3.69 4.82
N VAL A 156 -6.87 4.16 3.83
CA VAL A 156 -8.31 3.93 3.72
C VAL A 156 -8.59 3.10 2.49
N VAL A 157 -9.18 1.92 2.69
CA VAL A 157 -9.68 1.07 1.61
C VAL A 157 -11.08 1.51 1.20
N GLU A 158 -11.23 1.85 -0.07
CA GLU A 158 -12.42 2.44 -0.65
C GLU A 158 -12.95 1.62 -1.82
N ARG A 159 -14.23 1.83 -2.16
CA ARG A 159 -14.83 1.23 -3.34
C ARG A 159 -14.22 1.83 -4.60
N HIS A 160 -13.89 0.98 -5.57
CA HIS A 160 -13.46 1.42 -6.89
C HIS A 160 -14.23 0.66 -7.98
N PRO A 161 -14.67 1.29 -9.08
CA PRO A 161 -15.49 0.62 -10.08
C PRO A 161 -14.85 -0.61 -10.71
N ARG A 162 -13.51 -0.71 -10.73
CA ARG A 162 -12.74 -1.81 -11.33
C ARG A 162 -11.83 -2.55 -10.36
N GLY A 163 -12.22 -2.61 -9.09
CA GLY A 163 -11.43 -3.25 -8.07
C GLY A 163 -11.70 -2.65 -6.71
N MET A 164 -10.62 -2.35 -6.01
CA MET A 164 -10.61 -1.65 -4.74
C MET A 164 -9.60 -0.52 -4.85
N ALA A 165 -9.76 0.53 -4.07
CA ALA A 165 -8.73 1.57 -3.98
C ALA A 165 -8.21 1.67 -2.56
N ILE A 166 -6.94 2.04 -2.44
CA ILE A 166 -6.36 2.51 -1.19
C ILE A 166 -6.02 3.98 -1.42
N ASN A 167 -6.46 4.81 -0.49
CA ASN A 167 -6.05 6.21 -0.41
C ASN A 167 -5.41 6.47 0.95
N PHE A 168 -4.60 7.51 1.05
CA PHE A 168 -3.86 7.80 2.28
C PHE A 168 -4.23 9.18 2.79
N HIS A 169 -4.57 9.29 4.06
CA HIS A 169 -4.89 10.53 4.74
C HIS A 169 -3.79 10.87 5.73
N ARG A 170 -3.19 12.03 5.56
CA ARG A 170 -2.20 12.61 6.46
C ARG A 170 -2.81 13.79 7.18
N LEU A 171 -3.27 13.57 8.41
CA LEU A 171 -4.00 14.56 9.19
C LEU A 171 -3.14 15.75 9.62
N ASP A 172 -1.83 15.58 9.59
CA ASP A 172 -0.82 16.62 9.77
C ASP A 172 -0.64 17.51 8.53
N VAL A 173 -1.09 17.06 7.35
CA VAL A 173 -0.98 17.78 6.07
C VAL A 173 -2.32 18.38 5.65
N ASP A 174 -3.36 17.55 5.58
CA ASP A 174 -4.71 17.94 5.16
C ASP A 174 -5.72 17.05 5.90
N LYS A 175 -6.60 17.68 6.69
CA LYS A 175 -7.59 16.99 7.52
C LYS A 175 -8.82 16.52 6.74
N GLU A 176 -9.04 17.06 5.55
CA GLU A 176 -10.24 16.81 4.76
C GLU A 176 -9.97 15.85 3.61
N ARG A 177 -8.86 16.07 2.89
CA ARG A 177 -8.58 15.39 1.63
C ARG A 177 -7.52 14.33 1.80
N ALA A 178 -7.71 13.21 1.11
CA ALA A 178 -6.66 12.21 1.00
C ALA A 178 -5.48 12.78 0.20
N VAL A 179 -4.28 12.62 0.74
CA VAL A 179 -3.04 13.08 0.13
C VAL A 179 -2.48 12.12 -0.92
N GLY A 180 -2.99 10.88 -0.92
CA GLY A 180 -2.57 9.80 -1.81
C GLY A 180 -1.12 9.33 -1.60
N PRO A 181 -0.56 8.51 -2.51
CA PRO A 181 -1.08 8.21 -3.85
C PRO A 181 -2.37 7.38 -3.82
N LEU A 182 -3.22 7.51 -4.83
CA LEU A 182 -4.37 6.61 -4.98
C LEU A 182 -3.89 5.32 -5.66
N ILE A 183 -4.08 4.18 -4.98
CA ILE A 183 -3.68 2.87 -5.47
C ILE A 183 -4.94 2.06 -5.80
N SER A 184 -5.22 1.79 -7.07
CA SER A 184 -6.30 0.85 -7.40
C SER A 184 -5.75 -0.56 -7.59
N VAL A 185 -6.38 -1.53 -6.93
CA VAL A 185 -5.99 -2.94 -6.88
C VAL A 185 -7.07 -3.79 -7.57
N LYS A 186 -6.62 -4.59 -8.55
CA LYS A 186 -7.46 -5.54 -9.30
C LYS A 186 -7.43 -6.94 -8.73
N ILE A 187 -6.26 -7.35 -8.27
CA ILE A 187 -5.98 -8.69 -7.76
C ILE A 187 -5.03 -8.55 -6.59
N TRP A 188 -5.28 -9.29 -5.52
CA TRP A 188 -4.31 -9.52 -4.47
C TRP A 188 -4.15 -11.02 -4.25
N ILE A 189 -2.91 -11.45 -3.97
CA ILE A 189 -2.54 -12.85 -3.76
C ILE A 189 -1.54 -12.87 -2.61
N MET A 190 -1.82 -13.67 -1.59
CA MET A 190 -0.94 -13.98 -0.48
C MET A 190 -0.19 -15.28 -0.76
N GLU A 191 0.99 -15.43 -0.15
CA GLU A 191 1.81 -16.64 -0.31
C GLU A 191 1.12 -17.90 0.27
N ASP A 192 0.29 -17.72 1.30
CA ASP A 192 -0.53 -18.78 1.90
C ASP A 192 -1.73 -19.23 1.04
N GLY A 193 -1.88 -18.68 -0.15
CA GLY A 193 -2.94 -19.01 -1.10
C GLY A 193 -4.22 -18.16 -0.98
N ARG A 194 -4.37 -17.32 0.05
CA ARG A 194 -5.48 -16.34 0.09
C ARG A 194 -5.38 -15.42 -1.14
N ARG A 195 -6.47 -15.25 -1.88
CA ARG A 195 -6.51 -14.38 -3.07
C ARG A 195 -7.88 -13.77 -3.32
N TRP A 196 -7.88 -12.73 -4.13
CA TRP A 196 -9.10 -12.12 -4.68
C TRP A 196 -8.82 -11.55 -6.07
N ASP A 197 -9.78 -11.73 -6.98
CA ASP A 197 -9.78 -11.13 -8.32
C ASP A 197 -11.10 -10.38 -8.55
N TYR A 198 -10.99 -9.11 -8.95
CA TYR A 198 -12.13 -8.26 -9.26
C TYR A 198 -13.09 -8.86 -10.31
N LYS A 199 -12.58 -9.52 -11.35
CA LYS A 199 -13.42 -10.13 -12.40
C LYS A 199 -14.25 -11.28 -11.84
N GLU A 200 -13.64 -12.13 -11.02
CA GLU A 200 -14.33 -13.24 -10.36
C GLU A 200 -15.42 -12.70 -9.42
N ALA A 201 -15.09 -11.67 -8.63
CA ALA A 201 -16.04 -11.03 -7.73
C ALA A 201 -17.22 -10.38 -8.46
N LEU A 202 -17.01 -9.80 -9.64
CA LEU A 202 -18.10 -9.27 -10.47
C LEU A 202 -19.03 -10.36 -11.00
N LEU A 203 -18.46 -11.45 -11.52
CA LEU A 203 -19.24 -12.56 -12.07
C LEU A 203 -20.12 -13.22 -11.00
N VAL A 204 -19.61 -13.34 -9.77
CA VAL A 204 -20.41 -13.83 -8.64
C VAL A 204 -21.56 -12.88 -8.32
N LYS A 205 -21.34 -11.57 -8.41
CA LYS A 205 -22.39 -10.56 -8.14
C LYS A 205 -23.46 -10.52 -9.23
N SER A 206 -23.13 -10.77 -10.50
CA SER A 206 -24.14 -10.85 -11.56
C SER A 206 -25.03 -12.07 -11.38
N LYS A 207 -24.46 -13.25 -11.09
CA LYS A 207 -25.22 -14.49 -10.85
C LYS A 207 -26.17 -14.43 -9.66
N LYS A 208 -25.87 -13.64 -8.62
CA LYS A 208 -26.74 -13.46 -7.46
C LYS A 208 -27.93 -12.50 -7.70
N ARG A 209 -27.97 -11.82 -8.85
CA ARG A 209 -29.02 -10.87 -9.22
C ARG A 209 -30.03 -11.44 -10.22
N GLU A 210 -29.75 -12.63 -10.75
CA GLU A 210 -30.67 -13.47 -11.52
C GLU A 210 -31.43 -14.39 -10.56
#